data_AF-A0AAU4DV77-F1
#
_entry.id   AF-A0AAU4DV77-F1
#
_cell.length_a   1.000
_cell.length_b   1.000
_cell.length_c   1.000
_cell.angle_alpha   90.00
_cell.angle_beta   90.00
_cell.angle_gamma   90.00
#
_symmetry.space_group_name_H-M   'P 1'
#
loop_
_entity.id
_entity.type
_entity.pdbx_description
1 polymer ?
#
loop_
_entity_poly.entity_id
_entity_poly.type
_entity_poly.pdbx_seq_one_letter_code
_entity_poly.pdbx_strand_id
1 'polypeptide(L)'
;MDSTGSGRFQPLWREWDNATGFLYNPPSLSSIEYSNGARRAPYDFHSGTSHLTKDHVDQAVAALIGNIRKVATACREANPECLIHVPEGIHPPRHAVFGEGILSRLFAEDLSACIENCKETVAAVATATSVSPVILAWRDSTSRFLQRHLGSGVQFGFDSVMKSAGACSSPLVADPHALGRAFMALGLAYLEEVRGRMPDYAEASGQAAPEPRVSLTFSGGNYYGGQFAAQIANIRSSVAGVHQDGGAGIADALTALGQAVLAQENLDDDQRRDLLDNVEYLAGAAGEPPERRNRGIIRSALNALNAAAAAGTGLGAAMEAWSGVLDRLVP
;
A
#
# COMPACT_ATOMS: atom_id res chain seq x y z
N MET A 1 -27.16 35.17 -31.99
CA MET A 1 -25.97 34.51 -31.41
C MET A 1 -26.50 33.59 -30.33
N ASP A 2 -26.80 32.35 -30.69
CA ASP A 2 -27.46 31.38 -29.82
C ASP A 2 -26.42 30.55 -29.06
N SER A 3 -26.55 30.53 -27.73
CA SER A 3 -25.70 29.81 -26.79
C SER A 3 -26.28 28.44 -26.41
N THR A 4 -26.49 27.57 -27.40
CA THR A 4 -27.04 26.21 -27.20
C THR A 4 -25.99 25.14 -27.53
N GLY A 5 -24.89 25.13 -26.78
CA GLY A 5 -23.76 24.19 -26.95
C GLY A 5 -23.48 23.23 -25.78
N SER A 6 -24.35 23.17 -24.76
CA SER A 6 -24.06 22.44 -23.51
C SER A 6 -24.40 20.93 -23.52
N GLY A 7 -24.97 20.39 -24.60
CA GLY A 7 -25.58 19.04 -24.60
C GLY A 7 -24.67 17.83 -24.88
N ARG A 8 -23.40 18.01 -25.27
CA ARG A 8 -22.55 16.90 -25.78
C ARG A 8 -21.61 16.23 -24.77
N PHE A 9 -21.52 16.72 -23.54
CA PHE A 9 -20.49 16.25 -22.58
C PHE A 9 -20.96 15.24 -21.54
N GLN A 10 -22.26 14.93 -21.42
CA GLN A 10 -22.76 14.06 -20.33
C GLN A 10 -22.38 12.56 -20.37
N PRO A 11 -22.07 11.89 -21.50
CA PRO A 11 -21.80 10.44 -21.47
C PRO A 11 -20.45 10.05 -20.84
N LEU A 12 -19.45 10.94 -20.88
CA LEU A 12 -18.07 10.57 -20.57
C LEU A 12 -17.81 10.39 -19.06
N TRP A 13 -18.47 11.14 -18.18
CA TRP A 13 -18.18 11.14 -16.74
C TRP A 13 -18.50 9.82 -16.03
N ARG A 14 -19.50 9.07 -16.48
CA ARG A 14 -19.86 7.77 -15.86
C ARG A 14 -18.81 6.68 -16.10
N GLU A 15 -18.07 6.76 -17.20
CA GLU A 15 -16.95 5.84 -17.46
C GLU A 15 -15.75 6.12 -16.54
N TRP A 16 -15.65 7.36 -16.02
CA TRP A 16 -14.54 7.80 -15.16
C TRP A 16 -14.68 7.30 -13.73
N ASP A 17 -15.88 7.39 -13.14
CA ASP A 17 -16.12 6.93 -11.77
C ASP A 17 -15.90 5.42 -11.63
N ASN A 18 -16.18 4.64 -12.69
CA ASN A 18 -15.89 3.20 -12.69
C ASN A 18 -14.38 2.91 -12.71
N ALA A 19 -13.61 3.61 -13.55
CA ALA A 19 -12.17 3.39 -13.67
C ALA A 19 -11.38 3.92 -12.46
N THR A 20 -11.78 5.09 -11.95
CA THR A 20 -11.16 5.70 -10.76
C THR A 20 -11.59 4.98 -9.48
N GLY A 21 -12.88 4.65 -9.34
CA GLY A 21 -13.39 3.86 -8.22
C GLY A 21 -12.70 2.50 -8.10
N PHE A 22 -12.39 1.85 -9.22
CA PHE A 22 -11.64 0.60 -9.26
C PHE A 22 -10.21 0.72 -8.69
N LEU A 23 -9.55 1.86 -8.88
CA LEU A 23 -8.20 2.11 -8.36
C LEU A 23 -8.17 2.59 -6.90
N TYR A 24 -9.23 3.25 -6.44
CA TYR A 24 -9.28 3.84 -5.10
C TYR A 24 -9.98 3.00 -4.04
N ASN A 25 -10.94 2.17 -4.46
CA ASN A 25 -11.77 1.41 -3.54
C ASN A 25 -12.17 0.09 -4.22
N PRO A 26 -11.29 -0.93 -4.25
CA PRO A 26 -11.71 -2.27 -4.66
C PRO A 26 -12.90 -2.66 -3.78
N PRO A 27 -13.99 -3.21 -4.34
CA PRO A 27 -15.26 -3.33 -3.63
C PRO A 27 -15.07 -4.05 -2.29
N SER A 28 -15.16 -3.30 -1.20
CA SER A 28 -15.31 -3.82 0.15
C SER A 28 -16.77 -3.70 0.57
N LEU A 29 -17.28 -4.75 1.21
CA LEU A 29 -18.68 -5.17 1.30
C LEU A 29 -19.61 -4.32 2.18
N SER A 30 -19.29 -3.07 2.50
CA SER A 30 -20.12 -2.28 3.42
C SER A 30 -20.18 -0.82 3.02
N SER A 31 -21.08 -0.47 2.09
CA SER A 31 -21.86 0.79 2.08
C SER A 31 -22.58 0.99 0.74
N ILE A 32 -23.77 0.40 0.57
CA ILE A 32 -24.80 0.97 -0.32
C ILE A 32 -26.18 0.70 0.31
N GLU A 33 -26.59 1.56 1.22
CA GLU A 33 -28.01 1.90 1.38
C GLU A 33 -28.18 3.38 1.03
N TYR A 34 -28.74 3.65 -0.15
CA TYR A 34 -29.68 4.76 -0.33
C TYR A 34 -30.63 4.38 -1.48
N SER A 35 -31.89 4.17 -1.08
CA SER A 35 -33.04 3.97 -1.94
C SER A 35 -33.37 5.24 -2.75
N ASN A 36 -33.51 5.13 -4.07
CA ASN A 36 -34.82 5.27 -4.73
C ASN A 36 -34.74 5.13 -6.26
N GLY A 37 -35.44 4.11 -6.79
CA GLY A 37 -36.39 4.32 -7.89
C GLY A 37 -35.90 4.31 -9.34
N ALA A 38 -35.31 3.20 -9.82
CA ALA A 38 -35.49 2.78 -11.22
C ALA A 38 -35.14 1.30 -11.40
N ARG A 39 -36.05 0.52 -12.00
CA ARG A 39 -35.89 -0.91 -12.29
C ARG A 39 -34.62 -1.14 -13.13
N ARG A 40 -33.65 -1.88 -12.59
CA ARG A 40 -32.59 -2.54 -13.36
C ARG A 40 -32.63 -4.04 -13.08
N ALA A 41 -32.43 -4.81 -14.14
CA ALA A 41 -32.38 -6.26 -14.16
C ALA A 41 -31.30 -6.81 -13.20
N PRO A 42 -31.47 -8.04 -12.66
CA PRO A 42 -30.52 -8.62 -11.73
C PRO A 42 -29.23 -8.97 -12.46
N TYR A 43 -28.14 -8.29 -12.11
CA TYR A 43 -26.79 -8.78 -12.35
C TYR A 43 -26.40 -9.60 -11.12
N ASP A 44 -26.33 -10.92 -11.28
CA ASP A 44 -25.76 -11.84 -10.29
C ASP A 44 -24.26 -11.56 -10.18
N PHE A 45 -23.87 -10.75 -9.19
CA PHE A 45 -22.48 -10.61 -8.79
C PHE A 45 -22.17 -11.70 -7.76
N HIS A 46 -21.49 -12.76 -8.21
CA HIS A 46 -20.91 -13.74 -7.30
C HIS A 46 -19.86 -13.06 -6.43
N SER A 47 -20.00 -13.18 -5.11
CA SER A 47 -19.12 -12.64 -4.07
C SER A 47 -17.78 -13.40 -3.97
N GLY A 48 -17.06 -13.50 -5.09
CA GLY A 48 -15.69 -13.97 -5.11
C GLY A 48 -14.75 -12.79 -4.92
N THR A 49 -13.89 -12.84 -3.90
CA THR A 49 -12.75 -11.92 -3.75
C THR A 49 -11.80 -12.11 -4.93
N SER A 50 -12.04 -11.41 -6.04
CA SER A 50 -11.16 -11.41 -7.19
C SER A 50 -9.88 -10.68 -6.80
N HIS A 51 -8.78 -11.41 -6.64
CA HIS A 51 -7.46 -10.81 -6.53
C HIS A 51 -7.23 -9.89 -7.74
N LEU A 52 -6.98 -8.61 -7.50
CA LEU A 52 -6.56 -7.67 -8.52
C LEU A 52 -5.22 -8.16 -9.09
N THR A 53 -5.22 -8.62 -10.33
CA THR A 53 -4.00 -8.97 -11.05
C THR A 53 -3.35 -7.70 -11.60
N LYS A 54 -2.05 -7.79 -11.90
CA LYS A 54 -1.34 -6.71 -12.61
C LYS A 54 -2.05 -6.31 -13.90
N ASP A 55 -2.57 -7.27 -14.65
CA ASP A 55 -3.31 -7.04 -15.89
C ASP A 55 -4.55 -6.15 -15.68
N HIS A 56 -5.27 -6.33 -14.56
CA HIS A 56 -6.41 -5.47 -14.23
C HIS A 56 -5.97 -4.02 -13.95
N VAL A 57 -4.83 -3.82 -13.27
CA VAL A 57 -4.28 -2.49 -13.01
C VAL A 57 -3.82 -1.84 -14.32
N ASP A 58 -3.10 -2.58 -15.17
CA ASP A 58 -2.61 -2.09 -16.46
C ASP A 58 -3.79 -1.70 -17.39
N GLN A 59 -4.87 -2.50 -17.39
CA GLN A 59 -6.09 -2.18 -18.12
C GLN A 59 -6.78 -0.91 -17.58
N ALA A 60 -6.87 -0.74 -16.26
CA ALA A 60 -7.45 0.44 -15.64
C ALA A 60 -6.64 1.71 -15.96
N VAL A 61 -5.31 1.62 -15.90
CA VAL A 61 -4.39 2.71 -16.27
C VAL A 61 -4.54 3.07 -17.74
N ALA A 62 -4.60 2.09 -18.64
CA ALA A 62 -4.79 2.33 -20.07
C ALA A 62 -6.14 3.02 -20.35
N ALA A 63 -7.21 2.59 -19.68
CA ALA A 63 -8.53 3.22 -19.79
C ALA A 63 -8.49 4.68 -19.30
N LEU A 64 -7.81 4.95 -18.18
CA LEU A 64 -7.67 6.28 -17.61
C LEU A 64 -6.89 7.24 -18.52
N ILE A 65 -5.76 6.79 -19.08
CA ILE A 65 -4.99 7.53 -20.09
C ILE A 65 -5.85 7.81 -21.32
N GLY A 66 -6.62 6.82 -21.78
CA GLY A 66 -7.56 6.98 -22.90
C GLY A 66 -8.61 8.06 -22.62
N ASN A 67 -9.13 8.13 -21.41
CA ASN A 67 -10.09 9.14 -20.99
C ASN A 67 -9.49 10.53 -20.89
N ILE A 68 -8.29 10.68 -20.31
CA ILE A 68 -7.56 11.95 -20.30
C ILE A 68 -7.28 12.42 -21.73
N ARG A 69 -6.95 11.51 -22.64
CA ARG A 69 -6.75 11.83 -24.07
C ARG A 69 -8.02 12.41 -24.71
N LYS A 70 -9.19 11.81 -24.46
CA LYS A 70 -10.47 12.34 -24.97
C LYS A 70 -10.71 13.77 -24.46
N VAL A 71 -10.48 14.04 -23.18
CA VAL A 71 -10.61 15.38 -22.59
C VAL A 71 -9.61 16.35 -23.20
N ALA A 72 -8.34 15.95 -23.33
CA ALA A 72 -7.30 16.78 -23.95
C ALA A 72 -7.64 17.18 -25.39
N THR A 73 -8.15 16.24 -26.19
CA THR A 73 -8.61 16.52 -27.57
C THR A 73 -9.77 17.50 -27.58
N ALA A 74 -10.81 17.27 -26.76
CA ALA A 74 -11.97 18.15 -26.70
C ALA A 74 -11.58 19.58 -26.23
N CYS A 75 -10.69 19.71 -25.25
CA CYS A 75 -10.18 21.00 -24.81
C CYS A 75 -9.38 21.70 -25.91
N ARG A 76 -8.57 20.98 -26.69
CA ARG A 76 -7.80 21.54 -27.82
C ARG A 76 -8.69 21.99 -28.96
N GLU A 77 -9.75 21.26 -29.27
CA GLU A 77 -10.75 21.64 -30.27
C GLU A 77 -11.49 22.93 -29.85
N ALA A 78 -11.78 23.08 -28.56
CA ALA A 78 -12.42 24.28 -28.01
C ALA A 78 -11.45 25.47 -27.91
N ASN A 79 -10.18 25.22 -27.59
CA ASN A 79 -9.12 26.22 -27.51
C ASN A 79 -7.76 25.58 -27.81
N PRO A 80 -7.12 25.92 -28.94
CA PRO A 80 -5.80 25.39 -29.31
C PRO A 80 -4.70 25.61 -28.27
N GLU A 81 -4.81 26.65 -27.44
CA GLU A 81 -3.86 26.96 -26.37
C GLU A 81 -4.06 26.07 -25.12
N CYS A 82 -5.14 25.30 -25.05
CA CYS A 82 -5.38 24.39 -23.92
C CYS A 82 -4.51 23.12 -24.06
N LEU A 83 -3.35 23.15 -23.39
CA LEU A 83 -2.39 22.06 -23.40
C LEU A 83 -2.57 21.16 -22.18
N ILE A 84 -3.45 20.16 -22.32
CA ILE A 84 -3.49 19.01 -21.41
C ILE A 84 -2.52 17.95 -21.94
N HIS A 85 -1.45 17.72 -21.21
CA HIS A 85 -0.49 16.65 -21.45
C HIS A 85 -1.13 15.30 -21.13
N VAL A 86 -1.05 14.38 -22.09
CA VAL A 86 -1.51 12.99 -21.92
C VAL A 86 -0.28 12.13 -21.65
N PRO A 87 -0.16 11.48 -20.49
CA PRO A 87 0.95 10.56 -20.23
C PRO A 87 0.98 9.42 -21.25
N GLU A 88 2.16 9.05 -21.71
CA GLU A 88 2.35 7.90 -22.61
C GLU A 88 2.26 6.56 -21.85
N GLY A 89 2.57 6.58 -20.56
CA GLY A 89 2.51 5.45 -19.63
C GLY A 89 2.91 5.90 -18.22
N ILE A 90 2.96 4.95 -17.28
CA ILE A 90 3.29 5.21 -15.87
C ILE A 90 4.53 4.42 -15.40
N HIS A 91 5.36 3.95 -16.32
CA HIS A 91 6.44 3.03 -15.96
C HIS A 91 7.67 3.80 -15.46
N PRO A 92 8.07 3.67 -14.18
CA PRO A 92 9.35 4.17 -13.73
C PRO A 92 10.51 3.41 -14.40
N PRO A 93 11.74 3.95 -14.36
CA PRO A 93 12.94 3.25 -14.81
C PRO A 93 13.06 1.84 -14.19
N ARG A 94 13.65 0.88 -14.92
CA ARG A 94 13.85 -0.48 -14.37
C ARG A 94 14.92 -0.53 -13.30
N HIS A 95 15.99 0.25 -13.49
CA HIS A 95 17.10 0.31 -12.57
C HIS A 95 17.26 1.75 -12.12
N ALA A 96 16.76 2.03 -10.92
CA ALA A 96 17.05 3.26 -10.20
C ALA A 96 18.01 2.93 -9.06
N VAL A 97 18.82 3.91 -8.68
CA VAL A 97 19.80 3.78 -7.60
C VAL A 97 19.39 4.71 -6.47
N PHE A 98 19.48 4.23 -5.23
CA PHE A 98 19.23 5.03 -4.05
C PHE A 98 20.26 6.14 -3.90
N GLY A 99 19.83 7.28 -3.36
CA GLY A 99 20.74 8.34 -2.93
C GLY A 99 21.72 7.85 -1.87
N GLU A 100 22.88 8.49 -1.78
CA GLU A 100 23.91 8.15 -0.80
C GLU A 100 23.34 8.17 0.63
N GLY A 101 23.58 7.09 1.39
CA GLY A 101 23.11 6.94 2.77
C GLY A 101 21.63 6.56 2.92
N ILE A 102 20.86 6.41 1.85
CA ILE A 102 19.46 5.98 1.92
C ILE A 102 19.37 4.46 1.95
N LEU A 103 18.76 3.90 2.99
CA LEU A 103 18.49 2.46 3.09
C LEU A 103 17.17 2.11 2.38
N SER A 104 17.19 1.06 1.56
CA SER A 104 16.04 0.58 0.80
C SER A 104 14.81 0.30 1.67
N ARG A 105 15.00 -0.31 2.84
CA ARG A 105 13.92 -0.60 3.80
C ARG A 105 13.22 0.65 4.31
N LEU A 106 13.99 1.68 4.69
CA LEU A 106 13.47 2.92 5.25
C LEU A 106 12.73 3.71 4.16
N PHE A 107 13.28 3.73 2.95
CA PHE A 107 12.59 4.34 1.82
C PHE A 107 11.28 3.62 1.49
N ALA A 108 11.20 2.29 1.61
CA ALA A 108 9.96 1.55 1.36
C ALA A 108 8.86 1.91 2.39
N GLU A 109 9.23 2.15 3.65
CA GLU A 109 8.32 2.65 4.69
C GLU A 109 7.83 4.07 4.35
N ASP A 110 8.74 4.99 4.04
CA ASP A 110 8.41 6.37 3.66
C ASP A 110 7.54 6.43 2.39
N LEU A 111 7.84 5.59 1.40
CA LEU A 111 7.04 5.47 0.17
C LEU A 111 5.64 4.95 0.47
N SER A 112 5.49 4.01 1.40
CA SER A 112 4.18 3.52 1.82
C SER A 112 3.37 4.62 2.50
N ALA A 113 3.98 5.42 3.37
CA ALA A 113 3.35 6.60 3.96
C ALA A 113 2.94 7.64 2.89
N CYS A 114 3.77 7.85 1.87
CA CYS A 114 3.46 8.72 0.73
C CYS A 114 2.25 8.22 -0.08
N ILE A 115 2.15 6.91 -0.29
CA ILE A 115 1.03 6.24 -0.95
C ILE A 115 -0.26 6.42 -0.15
N GLU A 116 -0.24 6.19 1.17
CA GLU A 116 -1.44 6.38 2.01
C GLU A 116 -1.89 7.85 2.03
N ASN A 117 -0.95 8.80 2.15
CA ASN A 117 -1.25 10.23 2.04
C ASN A 117 -1.88 10.59 0.68
N CYS A 118 -1.45 9.95 -0.41
CA CYS A 118 -2.10 10.12 -1.73
C CYS A 118 -3.57 9.70 -1.70
N LYS A 119 -3.88 8.55 -1.10
CA LYS A 119 -5.27 8.05 -0.99
C LYS A 119 -6.14 8.98 -0.16
N GLU A 120 -5.61 9.49 0.96
CA GLU A 120 -6.28 10.51 1.77
C GLU A 120 -6.52 11.80 0.98
N THR A 121 -5.51 12.25 0.23
CA THR A 121 -5.58 13.44 -0.62
C THR A 121 -6.65 13.30 -1.69
N VAL A 122 -6.79 12.12 -2.30
CA VAL A 122 -7.84 11.81 -3.27
C VAL A 122 -9.23 11.93 -2.66
N ALA A 123 -9.41 11.37 -1.45
CA ALA A 123 -10.66 11.50 -0.73
C ALA A 123 -10.99 12.98 -0.43
N ALA A 124 -9.98 13.76 -0.03
CA ALA A 124 -10.14 15.20 0.21
C ALA A 124 -10.50 15.99 -1.06
N VAL A 125 -9.94 15.63 -2.22
CA VAL A 125 -10.26 16.25 -3.52
C VAL A 125 -11.72 16.07 -3.93
N ALA A 126 -12.36 14.98 -3.51
CA ALA A 126 -13.78 14.74 -3.78
C ALA A 126 -14.70 15.76 -3.09
N THR A 127 -14.27 16.34 -1.96
CA THR A 127 -15.06 17.28 -1.16
C THR A 127 -14.53 18.71 -1.16
N ALA A 128 -13.34 18.96 -1.73
CA ALA A 128 -12.70 20.26 -1.72
C ALA A 128 -13.48 21.29 -2.57
N THR A 129 -13.42 22.58 -2.20
CA THR A 129 -13.94 23.66 -3.05
C THR A 129 -12.98 24.02 -4.20
N SER A 130 -11.68 23.75 -4.02
CA SER A 130 -10.64 23.96 -5.02
C SER A 130 -9.65 22.80 -4.98
N VAL A 131 -9.49 22.15 -6.13
CA VAL A 131 -8.73 20.90 -6.28
C VAL A 131 -7.25 21.18 -6.52
N SER A 132 -6.95 22.24 -7.27
CA SER A 132 -5.60 22.48 -7.79
C SER A 132 -4.55 22.69 -6.70
N PRO A 133 -4.77 23.46 -5.62
CA PRO A 133 -3.73 23.69 -4.61
C PRO A 133 -3.33 22.42 -3.87
N VAL A 134 -4.31 21.57 -3.55
CA VAL A 134 -4.11 20.32 -2.82
C VAL A 134 -3.32 19.32 -3.67
N ILE A 135 -3.72 19.14 -4.93
CA ILE A 135 -3.02 18.23 -5.85
C ILE A 135 -1.58 18.72 -6.14
N LEU A 136 -1.39 20.01 -6.35
CA LEU A 136 -0.07 20.57 -6.62
C LEU A 136 0.87 20.44 -5.41
N ALA A 137 0.37 20.72 -4.20
CA ALA A 137 1.16 20.54 -2.99
C ALA A 137 1.60 19.08 -2.79
N TRP A 138 0.69 18.13 -3.00
CA TRP A 138 1.01 16.70 -2.94
C TRP A 138 2.04 16.30 -4.01
N ARG A 139 1.82 16.72 -5.26
CA ARG A 139 2.75 16.48 -6.37
C ARG A 139 4.15 16.99 -6.05
N ASP A 140 4.27 18.25 -5.62
CA ASP A 140 5.57 18.89 -5.36
C ASP A 140 6.29 18.27 -4.17
N SER A 141 5.55 17.82 -3.16
CA SER A 141 6.11 17.05 -2.04
C SER A 141 6.65 15.70 -2.51
N THR A 142 5.85 14.96 -3.28
CA THR A 142 6.19 13.63 -3.79
C THR A 142 7.35 13.67 -4.78
N SER A 143 7.36 14.65 -5.70
CA SER A 143 8.46 14.84 -6.65
C SER A 143 9.80 15.08 -5.92
N ARG A 144 9.82 15.98 -4.91
CA ARG A 144 11.02 16.23 -4.10
C ARG A 144 11.45 15.02 -3.29
N PHE A 145 10.51 14.24 -2.76
CA PHE A 145 10.77 12.98 -2.09
C PHE A 145 11.48 12.00 -3.06
N LEU A 146 10.89 11.72 -4.22
CA LEU A 146 11.48 10.82 -5.20
C LEU A 146 12.87 11.29 -5.66
N GLN A 147 13.03 12.59 -5.92
CA GLN A 147 14.31 13.18 -6.34
C GLN A 147 15.41 12.94 -5.30
N ARG A 148 15.10 13.16 -4.01
CA ARG A 148 16.06 13.04 -2.92
C ARG A 148 16.51 11.59 -2.72
N HIS A 149 15.61 10.63 -2.90
CA HIS A 149 15.85 9.25 -2.50
C HIS A 149 16.20 8.29 -3.64
N LEU A 150 15.69 8.50 -4.86
CA LEU A 150 15.89 7.60 -6.01
C LEU A 150 16.53 8.30 -7.23
N GLY A 151 16.86 9.58 -7.10
CA GLY A 151 17.44 10.38 -8.18
C GLY A 151 16.42 10.89 -9.20
N SER A 152 16.93 11.62 -10.19
CA SER A 152 16.11 12.40 -11.11
C SER A 152 15.32 11.54 -12.11
N GLY A 153 15.78 10.33 -12.46
CA GLY A 153 15.07 9.47 -13.41
C GLY A 153 13.66 9.08 -12.95
N VAL A 154 13.52 8.65 -11.69
CA VAL A 154 12.22 8.27 -11.12
C VAL A 154 11.35 9.51 -10.89
N GLN A 155 11.93 10.61 -10.44
CA GLN A 155 11.20 11.87 -10.27
C GLN A 155 10.71 12.44 -11.61
N PHE A 156 11.52 12.44 -12.67
CA PHE A 156 11.12 12.92 -13.99
C PHE A 156 9.97 12.10 -14.58
N GLY A 157 9.97 10.77 -14.38
CA GLY A 157 8.85 9.93 -14.78
C GLY A 157 7.56 10.33 -14.06
N PHE A 158 7.63 10.52 -12.74
CA PHE A 158 6.49 10.97 -11.93
C PHE A 158 5.98 12.36 -12.37
N ASP A 159 6.88 13.32 -12.56
CA ASP A 159 6.52 14.66 -13.00
C ASP A 159 5.95 14.69 -14.42
N SER A 160 6.39 13.79 -15.29
CA SER A 160 5.81 13.61 -16.63
C SER A 160 4.35 13.15 -16.54
N VAL A 161 4.06 12.16 -15.68
CA VAL A 161 2.70 11.67 -15.41
C VAL A 161 1.81 12.78 -14.85
N MET A 162 2.35 13.58 -13.91
CA MET A 162 1.61 14.61 -13.18
C MET A 162 1.62 16.00 -13.85
N LYS A 163 2.27 16.15 -15.01
CA LYS A 163 2.58 17.45 -15.65
C LYS A 163 1.38 18.38 -15.79
N SER A 164 0.22 17.81 -16.13
CA SER A 164 -1.02 18.58 -16.37
C SER A 164 -2.03 18.51 -15.23
N ALA A 165 -1.62 18.08 -14.04
CA ALA A 165 -2.48 18.14 -12.87
C ALA A 165 -2.95 19.58 -12.54
N GLY A 166 -2.16 20.60 -12.89
CA GLY A 166 -2.57 22.01 -12.78
C GLY A 166 -3.63 22.45 -13.80
N ALA A 167 -3.81 21.71 -14.90
CA ALA A 167 -4.81 22.02 -15.92
C ALA A 167 -6.26 21.84 -15.42
N CYS A 168 -6.44 21.21 -14.25
CA CYS A 168 -7.72 21.16 -13.55
C CYS A 168 -8.28 22.57 -13.27
N SER A 169 -7.44 23.61 -13.23
CA SER A 169 -7.91 25.00 -13.05
C SER A 169 -8.46 25.65 -14.34
N SER A 170 -8.40 24.96 -15.48
CA SER A 170 -8.85 25.51 -16.76
C SER A 170 -10.38 25.61 -16.81
N PRO A 171 -10.97 26.76 -17.19
CA PRO A 171 -12.42 26.90 -17.34
C PRO A 171 -13.00 26.03 -18.47
N LEU A 172 -12.15 25.46 -19.32
CA LEU A 172 -12.54 24.58 -20.43
C LEU A 172 -12.76 23.13 -20.00
N VAL A 173 -12.29 22.77 -18.80
CA VAL A 173 -12.51 21.44 -18.23
C VAL A 173 -13.85 21.50 -17.49
N ALA A 174 -14.84 20.76 -18.00
CA ALA A 174 -16.20 20.79 -17.43
C ALA A 174 -16.27 20.19 -16.02
N ASP A 175 -15.37 19.26 -15.68
CA ASP A 175 -15.21 18.74 -14.32
C ASP A 175 -13.72 18.69 -13.92
N PRO A 176 -13.22 19.79 -13.33
CA PRO A 176 -11.89 19.88 -12.72
C PRO A 176 -11.58 18.78 -11.70
N HIS A 177 -12.58 18.32 -10.94
CA HIS A 177 -12.39 17.35 -9.88
C HIS A 177 -12.15 15.97 -10.46
N ALA A 178 -12.93 15.56 -11.46
CA ALA A 178 -12.72 14.29 -12.16
C ALA A 178 -11.33 14.24 -12.82
N LEU A 179 -10.91 15.32 -13.49
CA LEU A 179 -9.56 15.41 -14.08
C LEU A 179 -8.47 15.34 -13.01
N GLY A 180 -8.65 16.04 -11.89
CA GLY A 180 -7.73 16.00 -10.76
C GLY A 180 -7.58 14.61 -10.17
N ARG A 181 -8.70 13.92 -9.90
CA ARG A 181 -8.71 12.53 -9.44
C ARG A 181 -8.03 11.61 -10.46
N ALA A 182 -8.26 11.79 -11.76
CA ALA A 182 -7.59 10.98 -12.76
C ALA A 182 -6.05 11.12 -12.71
N PHE A 183 -5.52 12.34 -12.59
CA PHE A 183 -4.08 12.52 -12.43
C PHE A 183 -3.55 11.93 -11.12
N MET A 184 -4.26 12.12 -10.00
CA MET A 184 -3.88 11.51 -8.73
C MET A 184 -3.86 9.98 -8.81
N ALA A 185 -4.79 9.35 -9.54
CA ALA A 185 -4.85 7.91 -9.73
C ALA A 185 -3.64 7.40 -10.52
N LEU A 186 -3.25 8.13 -11.58
CA LEU A 186 -2.03 7.82 -12.33
C LEU A 186 -0.77 8.01 -11.48
N GLY A 187 -0.72 9.07 -10.67
CA GLY A 187 0.38 9.31 -9.73
C GLY A 187 0.50 8.19 -8.70
N LEU A 188 -0.62 7.75 -8.13
CA LEU A 188 -0.68 6.61 -7.21
C LEU A 188 -0.19 5.31 -7.89
N ALA A 189 -0.70 5.01 -9.08
CA ALA A 189 -0.30 3.82 -9.83
C ALA A 189 1.21 3.84 -10.16
N TYR A 190 1.77 5.01 -10.47
CA TYR A 190 3.22 5.19 -10.66
C TYR A 190 4.00 4.85 -9.37
N LEU A 191 3.57 5.37 -8.22
CA LEU A 191 4.22 5.08 -6.92
C LEU A 191 4.11 3.60 -6.53
N GLU A 192 3.00 2.97 -6.84
CA GLU A 192 2.80 1.52 -6.66
C GLU A 192 3.78 0.71 -7.53
N GLU A 193 4.01 1.13 -8.77
CA GLU A 193 5.02 0.49 -9.64
C GLU A 193 6.45 0.74 -9.12
N VAL A 194 6.74 1.92 -8.58
CA VAL A 194 8.00 2.21 -7.88
C VAL A 194 8.17 1.25 -6.69
N ARG A 195 7.12 1.05 -5.88
CA ARG A 195 7.14 0.12 -4.74
C ARG A 195 7.38 -1.31 -5.19
N GLY A 196 6.74 -1.76 -6.27
CA GLY A 196 6.94 -3.08 -6.85
C GLY A 196 8.36 -3.32 -7.37
N ARG A 197 9.10 -2.27 -7.74
CA ARG A 197 10.50 -2.33 -8.22
C ARG A 197 11.55 -2.15 -7.13
N MET A 198 11.15 -2.06 -5.86
CA MET A 198 12.08 -1.87 -4.77
C MET A 198 13.21 -2.91 -4.67
N PRO A 199 12.94 -4.21 -4.91
CA PRO A 199 14.02 -5.21 -4.95
C PRO A 199 15.09 -4.89 -6.01
N ASP A 200 14.66 -4.55 -7.24
CA ASP A 200 15.57 -4.21 -8.35
C ASP A 200 16.41 -2.96 -8.02
N TYR A 201 15.82 -1.98 -7.34
CA TYR A 201 16.53 -0.76 -6.95
C TYR A 201 17.52 -1.02 -5.81
N ALA A 202 17.16 -1.88 -4.86
CA ALA A 202 18.08 -2.31 -3.80
C ALA A 202 19.28 -3.07 -4.39
N GLU A 203 19.05 -3.98 -5.33
CA GLU A 203 20.09 -4.69 -6.05
C GLU A 203 21.00 -3.72 -6.82
N ALA A 204 20.42 -2.83 -7.64
CA ALA A 204 21.16 -1.83 -8.40
C ALA A 204 21.99 -0.88 -7.52
N SER A 205 21.59 -0.71 -6.25
CA SER A 205 22.29 0.13 -5.27
C SER A 205 23.31 -0.63 -4.42
N GLY A 206 23.54 -1.92 -4.67
CA GLY A 206 24.40 -2.76 -3.84
C GLY A 206 23.86 -2.99 -2.43
N GLN A 207 22.57 -2.74 -2.22
CA GLN A 207 21.84 -2.96 -0.96
C GLN A 207 20.98 -4.22 -1.01
N ALA A 208 21.15 -5.07 -2.02
CA ALA A 208 20.59 -6.42 -1.98
C ALA A 208 21.09 -7.09 -0.71
N ALA A 209 20.18 -7.36 0.22
CA ALA A 209 20.49 -8.21 1.35
C ALA A 209 21.06 -9.52 0.79
N PRO A 210 22.14 -10.08 1.36
CA PRO A 210 22.52 -11.45 1.04
C PRO A 210 21.28 -12.31 1.31
N GLU A 211 20.74 -12.98 0.29
CA GLU A 211 19.51 -13.76 0.42
C GLU A 211 19.59 -14.66 1.66
N PRO A 212 18.51 -14.74 2.45
CA PRO A 212 17.97 -16.05 2.75
C PRO A 212 16.58 -16.13 2.13
N ARG A 213 16.45 -16.97 1.12
CA ARG A 213 15.15 -17.46 0.62
C ARG A 213 14.50 -18.29 1.71
N VAL A 214 13.81 -17.66 2.64
CA VAL A 214 12.74 -18.30 3.39
C VAL A 214 11.48 -17.48 3.12
N SER A 215 10.69 -17.96 2.17
CA SER A 215 9.33 -17.49 1.94
C SER A 215 8.47 -17.87 3.14
N LEU A 216 8.54 -17.07 4.21
CA LEU A 216 7.70 -17.22 5.40
C LEU A 216 6.26 -16.87 5.03
N THR A 217 5.52 -17.90 4.63
CA THR A 217 4.12 -17.76 4.20
C THR A 217 3.23 -17.89 5.41
N PHE A 218 2.75 -16.77 5.95
CA PHE A 218 1.75 -16.76 7.02
C PHE A 218 0.39 -17.05 6.39
N SER A 219 -0.01 -18.32 6.33
CA SER A 219 -1.37 -18.72 5.92
C SER A 219 -2.32 -18.61 7.12
N GLY A 220 -2.55 -17.39 7.61
CA GLY A 220 -3.67 -17.07 8.49
C GLY A 220 -4.73 -16.36 7.66
N GLY A 221 -5.96 -16.87 7.63
CA GLY A 221 -7.04 -16.39 6.77
C GLY A 221 -7.22 -14.86 6.78
N ASN A 222 -7.72 -14.33 5.67
CA ASN A 222 -7.86 -12.92 5.25
C ASN A 222 -8.56 -11.93 6.22
N TYR A 223 -8.70 -12.22 7.51
CA TYR A 223 -9.51 -11.46 8.46
C TYR A 223 -8.80 -10.26 9.11
N TYR A 224 -7.47 -10.12 8.98
CA TYR A 224 -6.68 -9.17 9.79
C TYR A 224 -5.87 -8.12 9.00
N GLY A 225 -6.08 -8.03 7.68
CA GLY A 225 -5.12 -7.47 6.72
C GLY A 225 -4.72 -5.99 6.85
N GLY A 226 -5.39 -5.18 7.67
CA GLY A 226 -5.01 -3.79 7.91
C GLY A 226 -4.43 -3.54 9.30
N GLN A 227 -5.10 -4.03 10.34
CA GLN A 227 -4.88 -3.61 11.72
C GLN A 227 -3.56 -4.09 12.34
N PHE A 228 -3.06 -5.25 11.91
CA PHE A 228 -1.85 -5.86 12.44
C PHE A 228 -0.70 -5.89 11.43
N ALA A 229 -0.88 -5.28 10.24
CA ALA A 229 0.08 -5.40 9.14
C ALA A 229 1.47 -4.85 9.51
N ALA A 230 1.53 -3.69 10.16
CA ALA A 230 2.78 -3.08 10.61
C ALA A 230 3.52 -3.95 11.64
N GLN A 231 2.78 -4.46 12.63
CA GLN A 231 3.32 -5.30 13.70
C GLN A 231 3.84 -6.64 13.15
N ILE A 232 3.11 -7.27 12.23
CA ILE A 232 3.54 -8.49 11.54
C ILE A 232 4.80 -8.23 10.71
N ALA A 233 4.89 -7.08 10.04
CA ALA A 233 6.08 -6.70 9.28
C ALA A 233 7.30 -6.52 10.20
N ASN A 234 7.13 -5.87 11.36
CA ASN A 234 8.20 -5.72 12.36
C ASN A 234 8.67 -7.07 12.89
N ILE A 235 7.75 -7.95 13.28
CA ILE A 235 8.07 -9.31 13.74
C ILE A 235 8.88 -10.05 12.67
N ARG A 236 8.46 -10.00 11.40
CA ARG A 236 9.18 -10.64 10.29
C ARG A 236 10.59 -10.09 10.13
N SER A 237 10.76 -8.77 10.21
CA SER A 237 12.08 -8.13 10.12
C SER A 237 13.00 -8.59 11.24
N SER A 238 12.51 -8.62 12.49
CA SER A 238 13.30 -9.07 13.64
C SER A 238 13.65 -10.55 13.55
N VAL A 239 12.69 -11.40 13.19
CA VAL A 239 12.88 -12.84 12.97
C VAL A 239 13.92 -13.11 11.87
N ALA A 240 13.89 -12.35 10.77
CA ALA A 240 14.89 -12.48 9.71
C ALA A 240 16.31 -12.15 10.20
N GLY A 241 16.46 -11.13 11.04
CA GLY A 241 17.75 -10.81 11.69
C GLY A 241 18.25 -11.95 12.58
N VAL A 242 17.38 -12.48 13.45
CA VAL A 242 17.71 -13.64 14.30
C VAL A 242 18.15 -14.85 13.49
N HIS A 243 17.48 -15.11 12.37
CA HIS A 243 17.86 -16.20 11.46
C HIS A 243 19.24 -15.97 10.83
N GLN A 244 19.54 -14.74 10.40
CA GLN A 244 20.84 -14.38 9.84
C GLN A 244 21.99 -14.52 10.85
N ASP A 245 21.71 -14.25 12.13
CA ASP A 245 22.68 -14.40 13.23
C ASP A 245 22.89 -15.86 13.68
N GLY A 246 22.37 -16.84 12.92
CA GLY A 246 22.50 -18.27 13.20
C GLY A 246 21.45 -18.83 14.18
N GLY A 247 20.46 -18.02 14.56
CA GLY A 247 19.36 -18.38 15.44
C GLY A 247 18.18 -19.04 14.74
N ALA A 248 18.39 -19.87 13.71
CA ALA A 248 17.32 -20.39 12.86
C ALA A 248 16.17 -21.06 13.63
N GLY A 249 16.47 -21.91 14.62
CA GLY A 249 15.42 -22.55 15.43
C GLY A 249 14.59 -21.57 16.26
N ILE A 250 15.20 -20.47 16.74
CA ILE A 250 14.49 -19.42 17.47
C ILE A 250 13.60 -18.62 16.51
N ALA A 251 14.11 -18.32 15.32
CA ALA A 251 13.36 -17.63 14.27
C ALA A 251 12.11 -18.43 13.83
N ASP A 252 12.25 -19.76 13.68
CA ASP A 252 11.14 -20.66 13.37
C ASP A 252 10.10 -20.70 14.50
N ALA A 253 10.56 -20.79 15.75
CA ALA A 253 9.70 -20.75 16.93
C ALA A 253 8.87 -19.45 17.00
N LEU A 254 9.51 -18.30 16.83
CA LEU A 254 8.84 -16.99 16.87
C LEU A 254 7.85 -16.81 15.71
N THR A 255 8.19 -17.31 14.52
CA THR A 255 7.27 -17.34 13.37
C THR A 255 6.03 -18.17 13.69
N ALA A 256 6.22 -19.39 14.21
CA ALA A 256 5.14 -20.30 14.55
C ALA A 256 4.23 -19.70 15.65
N LEU A 257 4.81 -19.02 16.65
CA LEU A 257 4.04 -18.32 17.66
C LEU A 257 3.22 -17.17 17.09
N GLY A 258 3.82 -16.31 16.25
CA GLY A 258 3.08 -15.22 15.59
C GLY A 258 1.91 -15.74 14.75
N GLN A 259 2.10 -16.85 14.04
CA GLN A 259 1.03 -17.51 13.29
C GLN A 259 -0.06 -18.07 14.20
N ALA A 260 0.32 -18.72 15.29
CA ALA A 260 -0.63 -19.31 16.22
C ALA A 260 -1.46 -18.23 16.95
N VAL A 261 -0.85 -17.10 17.31
CA VAL A 261 -1.55 -15.93 17.87
C VAL A 261 -2.57 -15.39 16.87
N LEU A 262 -2.22 -15.27 15.58
CA LEU A 262 -3.15 -14.80 14.54
C LEU A 262 -4.28 -15.79 14.25
N ALA A 263 -4.02 -17.09 14.36
CA ALA A 263 -5.00 -18.14 14.08
C ALA A 263 -5.96 -18.42 15.26
N GLN A 264 -5.67 -17.90 16.45
CA GLN A 264 -6.45 -18.20 17.63
C GLN A 264 -7.78 -17.43 17.64
N GLU A 265 -8.91 -18.14 17.54
CA GLU A 265 -10.24 -17.56 17.34
C GLU A 265 -10.83 -16.88 18.59
N ASN A 266 -10.40 -17.27 19.79
CA ASN A 266 -10.96 -16.77 21.05
C ASN A 266 -10.22 -15.57 21.65
N LEU A 267 -9.38 -14.90 20.86
CA LEU A 267 -8.75 -13.63 21.23
C LEU A 267 -9.51 -12.49 20.59
N ASP A 268 -9.88 -11.49 21.40
CA ASP A 268 -10.25 -10.19 20.85
C ASP A 268 -9.03 -9.48 20.24
N ASP A 269 -9.27 -8.38 19.54
CA ASP A 269 -8.22 -7.67 18.80
C ASP A 269 -7.17 -7.03 19.72
N ASP A 270 -7.56 -6.61 20.93
CA ASP A 270 -6.63 -5.99 21.89
C ASP A 270 -5.73 -7.07 22.51
N GLN A 271 -6.30 -8.20 22.92
CA GLN A 271 -5.54 -9.37 23.37
C GLN A 271 -4.58 -9.88 22.29
N ARG A 272 -5.04 -9.93 21.03
CA ARG A 272 -4.22 -10.34 19.90
C ARG A 272 -3.07 -9.36 19.67
N ARG A 273 -3.32 -8.05 19.76
CA ARG A 273 -2.29 -7.01 19.68
C ARG A 273 -1.24 -7.20 20.76
N ASP A 274 -1.67 -7.34 22.01
CA ASP A 274 -0.77 -7.49 23.16
C ASP A 274 0.10 -8.74 23.04
N LEU A 275 -0.45 -9.85 22.55
CA LEU A 275 0.33 -11.08 22.33
C LEU A 275 1.31 -10.95 21.16
N LEU A 276 0.94 -10.26 20.08
CA LEU A 276 1.87 -9.97 18.98
C LEU A 276 2.99 -9.01 19.43
N ASP A 277 2.71 -8.05 20.32
CA ASP A 277 3.73 -7.17 20.91
C ASP A 277 4.73 -7.98 21.73
N ASN A 278 4.25 -8.97 22.48
CA ASN A 278 5.11 -9.91 23.19
C ASN A 278 5.99 -10.73 22.22
N VAL A 279 5.45 -11.19 21.09
CA VAL A 279 6.22 -11.90 20.06
C VAL A 279 7.27 -10.98 19.41
N GLU A 280 6.90 -9.73 19.11
CA GLU A 280 7.81 -8.72 18.57
C GLU A 280 8.96 -8.43 19.54
N TYR A 281 8.65 -8.26 20.82
CA TYR A 281 9.64 -8.08 21.87
C TYR A 281 10.61 -9.27 21.95
N LEU A 282 10.10 -10.50 21.95
CA LEU A 282 10.93 -11.71 21.99
C LEU A 282 11.82 -11.82 20.75
N ALA A 283 11.33 -11.43 19.57
CA ALA A 283 12.12 -11.39 18.34
C ALA A 283 13.24 -10.34 18.41
N GLY A 284 12.97 -9.16 18.96
CA GLY A 284 14.00 -8.15 19.21
C GLY A 284 15.05 -8.64 20.20
N ALA A 285 14.63 -9.19 21.33
CA ALA A 285 15.53 -9.71 22.37
C ALA A 285 16.40 -10.89 21.88
N ALA A 286 15.87 -11.71 20.96
CA ALA A 286 16.61 -12.81 20.35
C ALA A 286 17.81 -12.35 19.51
N GLY A 287 17.72 -11.17 18.89
CA GLY A 287 18.82 -10.55 18.13
C GLY A 287 19.87 -9.87 19.02
N GLU A 288 19.63 -9.74 20.32
CA GLU A 288 20.60 -9.15 21.24
C GLU A 288 21.55 -10.21 21.83
N PRO A 289 22.80 -9.82 22.17
CA PRO A 289 23.70 -10.65 22.97
C PRO A 289 23.04 -11.03 24.32
N PRO A 290 23.28 -12.25 24.85
CA PRO A 290 22.65 -12.75 26.07
C PRO A 290 22.73 -11.80 27.28
N GLU A 291 23.82 -11.03 27.39
CA GLU A 291 24.08 -10.12 28.50
C GLU A 291 23.21 -8.85 28.46
N ARG A 292 22.65 -8.51 27.30
CA ARG A 292 21.79 -7.33 27.11
C ARG A 292 20.30 -7.65 27.22
N ARG A 293 19.95 -8.94 27.15
CA ARG A 293 18.58 -9.43 27.24
C ARG A 293 17.99 -9.17 28.62
N ASN A 294 16.83 -8.51 28.66
CA ASN A 294 16.11 -8.33 29.91
C ASN A 294 15.34 -9.60 30.28
N ARG A 295 15.98 -10.44 31.10
CA ARG A 295 15.43 -11.71 31.61
C ARG A 295 14.02 -11.57 32.20
N GLY A 296 13.74 -10.48 32.92
CA GLY A 296 12.46 -10.25 33.56
C GLY A 296 11.32 -10.07 32.54
N ILE A 297 11.58 -9.27 31.51
CA ILE A 297 10.59 -9.00 30.45
C ILE A 297 10.40 -10.22 29.55
N ILE A 298 11.47 -10.93 29.18
CA ILE A 298 11.37 -12.17 28.39
C ILE A 298 10.48 -13.19 29.09
N ARG A 299 10.67 -13.40 30.40
CA ARG A 299 9.81 -14.29 31.19
C ARG A 299 8.37 -13.80 31.24
N SER A 300 8.16 -12.50 31.40
CA SER A 300 6.82 -11.92 31.40
C SER A 300 6.10 -12.18 30.07
N ALA A 301 6.78 -11.97 28.94
CA ALA A 301 6.24 -12.20 27.60
C ALA A 301 5.91 -13.69 27.37
N LEU A 302 6.83 -14.59 27.73
CA LEU A 302 6.59 -16.05 27.63
C LEU A 302 5.45 -16.50 28.55
N ASN A 303 5.31 -15.93 29.74
CA ASN A 303 4.21 -16.24 30.65
C ASN A 303 2.85 -15.75 30.10
N ALA A 304 2.81 -14.57 29.48
CA ALA A 304 1.60 -14.06 28.83
C ALA A 304 1.17 -14.98 27.67
N LEU A 305 2.11 -15.40 26.82
CA LEU A 305 1.85 -16.37 25.75
C LEU A 305 1.38 -17.72 26.29
N ASN A 306 2.00 -18.23 27.36
CA ASN A 306 1.56 -19.47 28.02
C ASN A 306 0.15 -19.35 28.62
N ALA A 307 -0.20 -18.20 29.21
CA ALA A 307 -1.54 -17.97 29.75
C ALA A 307 -2.61 -17.97 28.65
N ALA A 308 -2.31 -17.34 27.51
CA ALA A 308 -3.18 -17.37 26.33
C ALA A 308 -3.25 -18.77 25.68
N ALA A 309 -2.14 -19.51 25.70
CA ALA A 309 -2.04 -20.87 25.19
C ALA A 309 -2.92 -21.86 25.97
N ALA A 310 -3.09 -21.65 27.28
CA ALA A 310 -4.00 -22.46 28.09
C ALA A 310 -5.47 -22.35 27.65
N ALA A 311 -5.83 -21.25 26.98
CA ALA A 311 -7.18 -21.01 26.47
C ALA A 311 -7.38 -21.46 25.02
N GLY A 312 -6.33 -21.80 24.26
CA GLY A 312 -6.42 -22.05 22.82
C GLY A 312 -5.54 -23.21 22.34
N THR A 313 -6.12 -24.11 21.54
CA THR A 313 -5.44 -25.35 21.09
C THR A 313 -4.28 -25.09 20.14
N GLY A 314 -4.38 -24.09 19.26
CA GLY A 314 -3.33 -23.75 18.29
C GLY A 314 -2.07 -23.15 18.93
N LEU A 315 -2.23 -22.13 19.77
CA LEU A 315 -1.12 -21.52 20.50
C LEU A 315 -0.54 -22.45 21.56
N GLY A 316 -1.38 -23.27 22.21
CA GLY A 316 -0.97 -24.39 23.06
C GLY A 316 0.04 -25.31 22.38
N ALA A 317 -0.33 -25.85 21.21
CA ALA A 317 0.53 -26.75 20.45
C ALA A 317 1.85 -26.09 20.02
N ALA A 318 1.80 -24.81 19.60
CA ALA A 318 3.00 -24.06 19.23
C ALA A 318 3.94 -23.84 20.43
N MET A 319 3.40 -23.43 21.58
CA MET A 319 4.20 -23.24 22.80
C MET A 319 4.82 -24.55 23.28
N GLU A 320 4.07 -25.66 23.25
CA GLU A 320 4.59 -26.97 23.64
C GLU A 320 5.75 -27.42 22.73
N ALA A 321 5.55 -27.33 21.41
CA ALA A 321 6.53 -27.74 20.40
C ALA A 321 7.85 -26.96 20.49
N TRP A 322 7.79 -25.68 20.86
CA TRP A 322 8.93 -24.76 20.82
C TRP A 322 9.48 -24.34 22.19
N SER A 323 8.86 -24.76 23.30
CA SER A 323 9.26 -24.42 24.67
C SER A 323 10.77 -24.57 24.92
N GLY A 324 11.36 -25.74 24.60
CA GLY A 324 12.79 -25.98 24.80
C GLY A 324 13.73 -25.14 23.92
N VAL A 325 13.23 -24.53 22.84
CA VAL A 325 13.99 -23.58 22.02
C VAL A 325 13.85 -22.16 22.60
N LEU A 326 12.63 -21.77 22.97
CA LEU A 326 12.31 -20.47 23.55
C LEU A 326 12.98 -20.27 24.91
N ASP A 327 13.13 -21.32 25.71
CA ASP A 327 13.84 -21.27 27.00
C ASP A 327 15.30 -20.82 26.86
N ARG A 328 15.91 -21.00 25.68
CA ARG A 328 17.28 -20.53 25.39
C ARG A 328 17.39 -19.01 25.26
N LEU A 329 16.26 -18.31 25.14
CA LEU A 329 16.23 -16.85 25.17
C LEU A 329 16.46 -16.29 26.56
N VAL A 330 16.17 -17.08 27.60
CA VAL A 330 16.36 -16.69 28.99
C VAL A 330 17.85 -16.85 29.34
N PRO A 331 18.58 -15.76 29.64
CA PRO A 331 19.95 -15.86 30.11
C PRO A 331 20.04 -16.49 31.51
#